data_AF-A0A9C8DGF1-F1
#
_entry.id   AF-A0A9C8DGF1-F1
#
_cell.length_a   1.000
_cell.length_b   1.000
_cell.length_c   1.000
_cell.angle_alpha   90.00
_cell.angle_beta   90.00
_cell.angle_gamma   90.00
#
_symmetry.space_group_name_H-M   'P 1'
#
loop_
_entity.id
_entity.type
_entity.pdbx_description
1 polymer ?
#
loop_
_entity_poly.entity_id
_entity_poly.type
_entity_poly.pdbx_seq_one_letter_code
_entity_poly.pdbx_strand_id
1 'polypeptide(L)'
;MFEAETIIPSIALGMLLAVFLNRALRGISFLRLSVYYPSVLPTVALGAIWVFLFIPSYGLVPYYLGKLGIPNIRFLEDPRIALQALAFVSIWKQAGYFMIFFLAGLQNISPRVL
;
A
#
# COMPACT_ATOMS: atom_id res chain seq x y z
N MET A 1 -3.25 19.15 -5.29
CA MET A 1 -3.02 18.29 -6.47
C MET A 1 -2.47 16.92 -6.06
N PHE A 2 -1.41 16.88 -5.25
CA PHE A 2 -0.81 15.65 -4.68
C PHE A 2 -1.79 14.69 -3.97
N GLU A 3 -2.80 15.22 -3.26
CA GLU A 3 -3.78 14.36 -2.59
C GLU A 3 -4.75 13.68 -3.56
N ALA A 4 -5.15 14.35 -4.64
CA ALA A 4 -6.01 13.72 -5.65
C ALA A 4 -5.28 12.57 -6.36
N GLU A 5 -3.98 12.75 -6.62
CA GLU A 5 -3.10 11.74 -7.22
C GLU A 5 -2.92 10.50 -6.33
N THR A 6 -3.07 10.62 -5.02
CA THR A 6 -2.95 9.47 -4.10
C THR A 6 -4.29 8.87 -3.73
N ILE A 7 -5.33 9.68 -3.52
CA ILE A 7 -6.66 9.21 -3.11
C ILE A 7 -7.33 8.38 -4.21
N ILE A 8 -7.34 8.86 -5.46
CA ILE A 8 -8.03 8.18 -6.56
C ILE A 8 -7.46 6.76 -6.77
N PRO A 9 -6.12 6.57 -6.89
CA PRO A 9 -5.56 5.22 -6.99
C PRO A 9 -5.81 4.37 -5.75
N SER A 10 -5.80 4.96 -4.56
CA SER A 10 -6.07 4.23 -3.31
C SER A 10 -7.48 3.65 -3.28
N ILE A 11 -8.47 4.43 -3.70
CA ILE A 11 -9.86 4.00 -3.78
C ILE A 11 -10.00 2.89 -4.81
N ALA A 12 -9.46 3.10 -6.02
CA ALA A 12 -9.51 2.10 -7.09
C ALA A 12 -8.85 0.78 -6.67
N LEU A 13 -7.64 0.85 -6.10
CA LEU A 13 -6.91 -0.31 -5.62
C LEU A 13 -7.65 -0.99 -4.45
N GLY A 14 -8.18 -0.22 -3.51
CA GLY A 14 -8.98 -0.74 -2.40
C GLY A 14 -10.21 -1.52 -2.88
N MET A 15 -10.91 -1.02 -3.90
CA MET A 15 -12.06 -1.71 -4.48
C MET A 15 -11.66 -2.99 -5.22
N LEU A 16 -10.58 -2.96 -6.00
CA LEU A 16 -10.04 -4.16 -6.66
C LEU A 16 -9.67 -5.24 -5.64
N LEU A 17 -8.97 -4.85 -4.57
CA LEU A 17 -8.61 -5.73 -3.46
C LEU A 17 -9.85 -6.28 -2.75
N ALA A 18 -10.87 -5.45 -2.52
CA ALA A 18 -12.12 -5.88 -1.89
C ALA A 18 -12.84 -6.95 -2.72
N VAL A 19 -13.00 -6.73 -4.03
CA VAL A 19 -13.60 -7.71 -4.94
C VAL A 19 -12.79 -9.00 -4.98
N PHE A 20 -11.45 -8.90 -5.04
CA PHE A 20 -10.57 -10.06 -5.02
C PHE A 20 -10.68 -10.86 -3.72
N LEU A 21 -10.73 -10.17 -2.58
CA LEU A 21 -10.76 -10.77 -1.25
C LEU A 21 -12.18 -11.08 -0.72
N ASN A 22 -13.21 -10.78 -1.50
CA ASN A 22 -14.59 -11.18 -1.22
C ASN A 22 -14.86 -12.67 -1.54
N ARG A 23 -13.91 -13.36 -2.20
CA ARG A 23 -14.05 -14.76 -2.56
C ARG A 23 -13.96 -15.68 -1.33
N ALA A 24 -14.65 -16.82 -1.38
CA ALA A 24 -14.55 -17.87 -0.36
C ALA A 24 -13.31 -18.74 -0.59
N LEU A 25 -12.12 -18.26 -0.19
CA LEU A 25 -10.86 -19.00 -0.27
C LEU A 25 -10.37 -19.42 1.12
N ARG A 26 -9.75 -20.60 1.23
CA ARG A 26 -9.03 -20.99 2.45
C ARG A 26 -7.86 -20.04 2.67
N GLY A 27 -7.75 -19.46 3.87
CA GLY A 27 -6.71 -18.47 4.19
C GLY A 27 -7.04 -17.02 3.83
N ILE A 28 -8.24 -16.72 3.32
CA ILE A 28 -8.66 -15.36 2.95
C ILE A 28 -8.50 -14.36 4.11
N SER A 29 -8.75 -14.78 5.35
CA SER A 29 -8.60 -13.93 6.54
C SER A 29 -7.16 -13.47 6.76
N PHE A 30 -6.18 -14.32 6.48
CA PHE A 30 -4.76 -13.95 6.56
C PHE A 30 -4.40 -12.93 5.48
N LEU A 31 -4.89 -13.13 4.25
CA LEU A 31 -4.68 -12.17 3.16
C LEU A 31 -5.30 -10.81 3.49
N ARG A 32 -6.55 -10.78 3.99
CA ARG A 32 -7.21 -9.54 4.45
C ARG A 32 -6.40 -8.85 5.54
N LEU A 33 -5.89 -9.59 6.51
CA LEU A 33 -5.03 -9.06 7.57
C LEU A 33 -3.75 -8.45 6.99
N SER A 34 -3.04 -9.16 6.10
CA SER A 34 -1.77 -8.70 5.53
C SER A 34 -1.90 -7.37 4.77
N VAL A 35 -3.02 -7.17 4.08
CA VAL A 35 -3.29 -5.96 3.30
C VAL A 35 -3.81 -4.82 4.18
N TYR A 36 -4.57 -5.13 5.24
CA TYR A 36 -5.11 -4.13 6.16
C TYR A 36 -4.12 -3.70 7.25
N TYR A 37 -3.20 -4.59 7.65
CA TYR A 37 -2.26 -4.35 8.74
C TYR A 37 -1.46 -3.04 8.63
N PRO A 38 -0.96 -2.64 7.44
CA PRO A 38 -0.27 -1.35 7.27
C PRO A 38 -1.16 -0.15 7.60
N SER A 39 -2.46 -0.24 7.32
CA SER A 39 -3.41 0.86 7.52
C SER A 39 -3.59 1.21 9.00
N VAL A 40 -3.41 0.24 9.88
CA VAL A 40 -3.59 0.38 11.34
C VAL A 40 -2.35 0.88 12.05
N LEU A 41 -1.18 0.82 11.40
CA LEU A 41 0.08 1.28 11.99
C LEU A 41 0.10 2.81 12.10
N PRO A 42 0.71 3.36 13.17
CA PRO A 42 0.94 4.80 13.28
C PRO A 42 1.74 5.32 12.09
N THR A 43 1.30 6.43 11.50
CA THR A 43 1.96 7.02 10.33
C THR A 43 3.44 7.33 10.58
N VAL A 44 3.78 7.77 11.80
CA VAL A 44 5.16 8.04 12.19
C VAL A 44 6.03 6.78 12.17
N ALA A 45 5.51 5.65 12.66
CA ALA A 45 6.24 4.37 12.66
C ALA A 45 6.48 3.86 11.23
N LEU A 46 5.46 3.96 10.38
CA LEU A 46 5.57 3.68 8.94
C LEU A 46 6.63 4.56 8.28
N GLY A 47 6.63 5.87 8.56
CA GLY A 47 7.64 6.79 8.05
C GLY A 47 9.05 6.36 8.43
N ALA A 48 9.28 5.98 9.70
CA ALA A 48 10.58 5.50 10.16
C ALA A 48 11.05 4.23 9.44
N ILE A 49 10.14 3.25 9.24
CA ILE A 49 10.45 2.02 8.49
C ILE A 49 10.87 2.35 7.06
N TRP A 50 10.11 3.21 6.37
CA TRP A 50 10.42 3.55 4.98
C TRP A 50 11.69 4.37 4.84
N VAL A 51 11.95 5.31 5.74
CA VAL A 51 13.23 6.04 5.78
C VAL A 51 14.39 5.04 5.91
N PHE A 52 14.28 4.07 6.81
CA PHE A 52 15.28 3.01 6.97
C PHE A 52 15.46 2.18 5.68
N LEU A 53 14.37 1.79 5.02
CA LEU A 53 14.40 1.03 3.77
C LEU A 53 15.06 1.79 2.61
N PHE A 54 14.97 3.12 2.60
CA PHE A 54 15.49 4.00 1.56
C PHE A 54 16.90 4.54 1.81
N ILE A 55 17.56 4.18 2.93
CA ILE A 55 18.93 4.62 3.21
C ILE A 55 19.87 4.20 2.06
N PRO A 56 20.56 5.12 1.37
CA PRO A 56 21.34 4.80 0.17
C PRO A 56 22.48 3.80 0.39
N SER A 57 23.04 3.72 1.60
CA SER A 57 24.23 2.93 1.92
C SER A 57 23.95 1.47 2.28
N TYR A 58 22.84 1.18 2.95
CA TYR A 58 22.49 -0.18 3.41
C TYR A 58 20.98 -0.45 3.47
N GLY A 59 20.16 0.46 2.93
CA GLY A 59 18.73 0.26 2.80
C GLY A 59 18.41 -0.89 1.84
N LEU A 60 17.34 -1.61 2.15
CA LEU A 60 16.91 -2.76 1.34
C LEU A 60 16.53 -2.34 -0.08
N VAL A 61 15.90 -1.17 -0.26
CA VAL A 61 15.45 -0.73 -1.59
C VAL A 61 16.64 -0.46 -2.51
N PRO A 62 17.62 0.41 -2.17
CA PRO A 62 18.85 0.58 -2.94
C PRO A 62 19.60 -0.73 -3.21
N TYR A 63 19.69 -1.61 -2.22
CA TYR A 63 20.37 -2.91 -2.36
C TYR A 63 19.75 -3.79 -3.45
N TYR A 64 18.42 -3.95 -3.44
CA TYR A 64 17.73 -4.76 -4.46
C TYR A 64 17.70 -4.08 -5.83
N LEU A 65 17.62 -2.75 -5.89
CA LEU A 65 17.74 -2.01 -7.15
C LEU A 65 19.11 -2.21 -7.78
N GLY A 66 20.18 -2.18 -6.98
CA GLY A 66 21.54 -2.49 -7.44
C GLY A 66 21.65 -3.90 -8.01
N LYS A 67 20.99 -4.90 -7.42
CA LYS A 67 20.93 -6.27 -7.97
C LYS A 67 20.22 -6.36 -9.32
N LEU A 68 19.28 -5.46 -9.59
CA LEU A 68 18.56 -5.37 -10.86
C LEU A 68 19.32 -4.53 -11.91
N GLY A 69 20.53 -4.07 -11.60
CA GLY A 69 21.34 -3.21 -12.48
C GLY A 69 20.87 -1.76 -12.52
N ILE A 70 19.97 -1.35 -11.63
CA ILE A 70 19.47 0.03 -11.54
C ILE A 70 20.47 0.83 -10.68
N PRO A 71 20.97 1.99 -11.17
CA PRO A 71 21.86 2.85 -10.40
C PRO A 71 21.25 3.27 -9.07
N ASN A 72 22.09 3.50 -8.06
CA ASN A 72 21.61 3.87 -6.73
C ASN A 72 20.80 5.19 -6.79
N ILE A 73 19.49 5.07 -6.59
CA ILE A 73 18.57 6.20 -6.59
C ILE A 73 18.66 6.87 -5.21
N ARG A 74 18.95 8.17 -5.20
CA ARG A 74 19.05 8.97 -3.97
C ARG A 74 17.67 9.38 -3.47
N PHE A 75 16.87 8.40 -3.04
CA PHE A 75 15.48 8.57 -2.59
C PHE A 75 15.29 9.67 -1.54
N LEU A 76 16.25 9.82 -0.62
CA LEU A 76 16.18 10.79 0.48
C LEU A 76 16.79 12.15 0.14
N GLU A 77 17.54 12.27 -0.97
CA GLU A 77 18.22 13.52 -1.34
C GLU A 77 17.47 14.28 -2.43
N ASP A 78 16.71 13.60 -3.29
CA ASP A 78 15.84 14.24 -4.30
C ASP A 78 14.40 14.37 -3.75
N PRO A 79 13.92 15.60 -3.48
CA PRO A 79 12.57 15.82 -2.96
C PRO A 79 11.46 15.27 -3.86
N ARG A 80 11.64 15.23 -5.18
CA ARG A 80 10.62 14.71 -6.10
C ARG A 80 10.49 13.19 -5.96
N ILE A 81 11.61 12.50 -5.88
CA ILE A 81 11.65 11.04 -5.70
C ILE A 81 11.16 10.68 -4.30
N ALA A 82 11.55 11.45 -3.28
CA ALA A 82 11.07 11.27 -1.91
C ALA A 82 9.54 11.40 -1.83
N LEU A 83 8.97 12.43 -2.47
CA LEU A 83 7.52 12.64 -2.53
C LEU A 83 6.82 11.48 -3.25
N GLN A 84 7.34 11.00 -4.38
CA GLN A 84 6.77 9.86 -5.10
C GLN A 84 6.82 8.57 -4.27
N ALA A 85 7.93 8.32 -3.57
CA ALA A 85 8.07 7.18 -2.66
C ALA A 85 7.06 7.26 -1.52
N LEU A 86 6.89 8.44 -0.90
CA LEU A 86 5.87 8.66 0.13
C LEU A 86 4.46 8.49 -0.43
N ALA A 87 4.17 8.99 -1.63
CA ALA A 87 2.89 8.81 -2.30
C ALA A 87 2.55 7.33 -2.49
N PHE A 88 3.52 6.52 -2.94
CA PHE A 88 3.36 5.07 -3.06
C PHE A 88 2.99 4.42 -1.72
N VAL A 89 3.71 4.76 -0.65
CA VAL A 89 3.43 4.25 0.70
C VAL A 89 2.05 4.67 1.18
N SER A 90 1.67 5.93 0.95
CA SER A 90 0.34 6.45 1.28
C SER A 90 -0.76 5.73 0.50
N ILE A 91 -0.56 5.43 -0.77
CA ILE A 91 -1.51 4.69 -1.60
C ILE A 91 -1.71 3.28 -1.06
N TRP A 92 -0.60 2.56 -0.81
CA TRP A 92 -0.64 1.22 -0.26
C TRP A 92 -1.37 1.17 1.09
N LYS A 93 -1.06 2.11 2.00
CA LYS A 93 -1.71 2.22 3.30
C LYS A 93 -3.21 2.51 3.16
N GLN A 94 -3.61 3.46 2.32
CA GLN A 94 -5.01 3.85 2.16
C GLN A 94 -5.83 2.79 1.42
N ALA A 95 -5.24 2.09 0.45
CA ALA A 95 -5.91 1.01 -0.25
C ALA A 95 -6.37 -0.10 0.70
N GLY A 96 -5.54 -0.48 1.68
CA GLY A 96 -5.92 -1.45 2.72
C GLY A 96 -7.09 -0.98 3.59
N TYR A 97 -7.16 0.32 3.88
CA TYR A 97 -8.27 0.92 4.61
C TYR A 97 -9.56 0.87 3.78
N PHE A 98 -9.55 1.41 2.56
CA PHE A 98 -10.71 1.40 1.66
C PHE A 98 -11.19 -0.01 1.34
N MET A 99 -10.27 -0.97 1.18
CA MET A 99 -10.60 -2.38 0.97
C MET A 99 -11.53 -2.93 2.04
N ILE A 100 -11.28 -2.68 3.34
CA ILE A 100 -12.14 -3.20 4.42
C ILE A 100 -13.55 -2.58 4.34
N PHE A 101 -13.66 -1.28 4.05
CA PHE A 101 -14.95 -0.62 3.88
C PHE A 101 -15.74 -1.20 2.71
N PHE A 102 -15.10 -1.33 1.54
CA PHE A 102 -15.75 -1.92 0.37
C PHE A 102 -16.10 -3.38 0.56
N LEU A 103 -15.22 -4.16 1.19
CA LEU A 103 -15.45 -5.56 1.49
C LEU A 103 -16.66 -5.75 2.42
N ALA A 104 -16.77 -4.92 3.46
CA ALA A 104 -17.94 -4.92 4.34
C ALA A 104 -19.23 -4.56 3.58
N GLY A 105 -19.17 -3.58 2.68
CA GLY A 105 -20.29 -3.25 1.79
C GLY A 105 -20.69 -4.42 0.88
N LEU A 106 -19.72 -5.06 0.21
CA LEU A 106 -19.95 -6.22 -0.65
C LEU A 106 -20.53 -7.42 0.10
N GLN A 107 -20.14 -7.64 1.36
CA GLN A 107 -20.65 -8.74 2.19
C GLN A 107 -22.04 -8.49 2.77
N ASN A 108 -22.46 -7.23 2.90
CA ASN A 108 -23.82 -6.89 3.33
C ASN A 108 -24.86 -7.08 2.22
N ILE A 109 -24.44 -7.09 0.95
CA ILE A 109 -25.35 -7.38 -0.17
C ILE A 109 -25.67 -8.87 -0.13
N SER A 110 -26.95 -9.20 0.12
CA SER A 110 -27.44 -10.57 0.24
C SER A 110 -27.03 -11.41 -0.99
N PRO A 111 -26.55 -12.66 -0.81
CA PRO A 111 -26.26 -13.59 -1.91
C PRO A 111 -27.49 -13.91 -2.80
N ARG A 112 -28.69 -13.44 -2.42
CA ARG A 112 -29.93 -13.64 -3.17
C ARG A 112 -30.07 -12.73 -4.40
N VAL A 113 -29.20 -11.74 -4.57
CA VAL A 113 -29.27 -10.75 -5.67
C VAL A 113 -28.10 -10.87 -6.67
N LEU A 114 -27.22 -11.86 -6.50
CA LEU A 114 -26.13 -12.24 -7.41
C LEU A 114 -26.33 -13.67 -7.90
#